data_AF-A0A1F8ZZZ5-F1
#
_entry.id   AF-A0A1F8ZZZ5-F1
#
_cell.length_a   1.000
_cell.length_b   1.000
_cell.length_c   1.000
_cell.angle_alpha   90.00
_cell.angle_beta   90.00
_cell.angle_gamma   90.00
#
_symmetry.space_group_name_H-M   'P 1'
#
loop_
_entity.id
_entity.type
_entity.pdbx_description
1 polymer ?
#
loop_
_entity_poly.entity_id
_entity_poly.type
_entity_poly.pdbx_seq_one_letter_code
_entity_poly.pdbx_strand_id
1 'polypeptide(L)'
;MDRSGGEAKKSMNRIFHQCFHLSLWNRIITRVSLSLVMRLWIQTLAAVLMVSAAQAQSPKQLWVFQEPDQMVEYDMTTFTPRRMLTVSRRLLAHPQYLSINSMGQMAFLPPHGMHWASGEMASAGDRLWFWDGHQTREWKLEGMKEPVVGAAKHTDTTTSRQCFLSVSADSLFWFENKFEFKKAQDPLDPKPSVRTTTRIWRTDLVGGRPEPITNLSSNGWCRCETGACSETCPEWYFWTPDGVVGDFFMVTRFIPGQLGSSYHESLLYQRSGRTWRIKKLPQPIERPLTASEKGKVLVAAIPDGGCCAWDNESNDQTLLFQNGKVLVLYDEFDRFNNRNYDVSFYTANAHFAPGNKMLAYTVVSTSRTDSQIRLSSEGKENTEELARLRKAIAELPAVELVQPGIRTRPLISILHAELVGWLNDREILVVQDRRLAVYDIQGVKRRETTILVRTAADAFLR
;
A
#
# COMPACT_ATOMS: atom_id res chain seq x y z
N MET A 1 -2.47 111.51 8.12
CA MET A 1 -2.98 111.32 6.75
C MET A 1 -2.01 110.35 6.07
N ASP A 2 -2.06 109.04 6.32
CA ASP A 2 -3.15 108.05 6.26
C ASP A 2 -3.50 107.62 4.82
N ARG A 3 -3.00 106.43 4.45
CA ARG A 3 -3.45 105.44 3.42
C ARG A 3 -2.30 104.83 2.60
N SER A 4 -1.80 103.68 3.03
CA SER A 4 -1.40 102.58 2.11
C SER A 4 -1.10 101.31 2.92
N GLY A 5 -1.91 100.27 2.80
CA GLY A 5 -1.69 99.02 3.52
C GLY A 5 -2.78 98.00 3.25
N GLY A 6 -2.96 97.62 1.98
CA GLY A 6 -4.12 96.83 1.57
C GLY A 6 -3.89 95.93 0.36
N GLU A 7 -2.74 95.26 0.23
CA GLU A 7 -2.54 94.30 -0.86
C GLU A 7 -1.79 92.99 -0.51
N ALA A 8 -1.44 92.74 0.76
CA ALA A 8 -0.72 91.51 1.13
C ALA A 8 -1.62 90.33 1.59
N LYS A 9 -2.92 90.55 1.86
CA LYS A 9 -3.78 89.50 2.47
C LYS A 9 -4.63 88.68 1.50
N LYS A 10 -4.71 89.04 0.20
CA LYS A 10 -5.56 88.32 -0.77
C LYS A 10 -4.86 87.20 -1.54
N SER A 11 -3.52 87.15 -1.54
CA SER A 11 -2.76 86.10 -2.23
C SER A 11 -2.62 84.81 -1.40
N MET A 12 -2.58 84.90 -0.07
CA MET A 12 -2.28 83.74 0.78
C MET A 12 -3.48 82.79 1.01
N ASN A 13 -4.72 83.26 0.78
CA ASN A 13 -5.93 82.45 0.98
C ASN A 13 -6.36 81.61 -0.22
N ARG A 14 -5.79 81.81 -1.42
CA ARG A 14 -6.08 80.93 -2.58
C ARG A 14 -5.23 79.65 -2.60
N ILE A 15 -4.03 79.69 -2.02
CA ILE A 15 -3.12 78.53 -2.01
C ILE A 15 -3.58 77.48 -0.98
N PHE A 16 -4.13 77.91 0.17
CA PHE A 16 -4.59 76.97 1.20
C PHE A 16 -5.83 76.15 0.80
N HIS A 17 -6.75 76.71 0.01
CA HIS A 17 -7.94 75.97 -0.42
C HIS A 17 -7.68 74.96 -1.54
N GLN A 18 -6.63 75.16 -2.36
CA GLN A 18 -6.24 74.21 -3.40
C GLN A 18 -5.46 73.00 -2.86
N CYS A 19 -4.63 73.17 -1.82
CA CYS A 19 -3.90 72.06 -1.22
C CYS A 19 -4.79 71.07 -0.43
N PHE A 20 -5.88 71.54 0.19
CA PHE A 20 -6.75 70.66 0.98
C PHE A 20 -7.61 69.72 0.13
N HIS A 21 -8.07 70.18 -1.05
CA HIS A 21 -8.84 69.33 -1.96
C HIS A 21 -8.00 68.24 -2.63
N LEU A 22 -6.72 68.51 -2.94
CA LEU A 22 -5.79 67.53 -3.49
C LEU A 22 -5.41 66.44 -2.47
N SER A 23 -5.26 66.80 -1.18
CA SER A 23 -4.95 65.85 -0.11
C SER A 23 -6.10 64.86 0.18
N LEU A 24 -7.34 65.34 0.18
CA LEU A 24 -8.50 64.48 0.46
C LEU A 24 -8.82 63.55 -0.73
N TRP A 25 -8.64 64.02 -1.97
CA TRP A 25 -8.81 63.19 -3.18
C TRP A 25 -7.72 62.10 -3.28
N ASN A 26 -6.46 62.41 -2.96
CA ASN A 26 -5.40 61.41 -2.95
C ASN A 26 -5.64 60.30 -1.91
N ARG A 27 -6.25 60.62 -0.75
CA ARG A 27 -6.57 59.61 0.29
C ARG A 27 -7.74 58.71 -0.06
N ILE A 28 -8.73 59.20 -0.83
CA ILE A 28 -9.86 58.39 -1.28
C ILE A 28 -9.45 57.49 -2.46
N ILE A 29 -8.68 58.02 -3.42
CA ILE A 29 -8.18 57.24 -4.56
C ILE A 29 -7.21 56.15 -4.09
N THR A 30 -6.31 56.43 -3.14
CA THR A 30 -5.41 55.40 -2.60
C THR A 30 -6.14 54.30 -1.82
N ARG A 31 -7.22 54.61 -1.07
CA ARG A 31 -8.00 53.59 -0.36
C ARG A 31 -8.83 52.71 -1.30
N VAL A 32 -9.47 53.29 -2.32
CA VAL A 32 -10.23 52.51 -3.32
C VAL A 32 -9.27 51.66 -4.18
N SER A 33 -8.12 52.22 -4.55
CA SER A 33 -7.10 51.51 -5.31
C SER A 33 -6.46 50.37 -4.50
N LEU A 34 -6.18 50.55 -3.20
CA LEU A 34 -5.68 49.45 -2.35
C LEU A 34 -6.71 48.33 -2.20
N SER A 35 -7.99 48.66 -2.03
CA SER A 35 -9.05 47.64 -1.88
C SER A 35 -9.26 46.82 -3.15
N LEU A 36 -9.17 47.43 -4.33
CA LEU A 36 -9.29 46.74 -5.61
C LEU A 36 -8.06 45.87 -5.89
N VAL A 37 -6.86 46.42 -5.64
CA VAL A 37 -5.60 45.69 -5.79
C VAL A 37 -5.57 44.49 -4.85
N MET A 38 -5.94 44.66 -3.57
CA MET A 38 -5.97 43.56 -2.59
C MET A 38 -6.99 42.47 -2.94
N ARG A 39 -8.17 42.81 -3.45
CA ARG A 39 -9.15 41.83 -3.94
C ARG A 39 -8.64 41.06 -5.15
N LEU A 40 -7.99 41.74 -6.10
CA LEU A 40 -7.39 41.11 -7.27
C LEU A 40 -6.29 40.13 -6.86
N TRP A 41 -5.40 40.53 -5.93
CA TRP A 41 -4.34 39.67 -5.39
C TRP A 41 -4.89 38.43 -4.68
N ILE A 42 -5.94 38.57 -3.87
CA ILE A 42 -6.60 37.44 -3.21
C ILE A 42 -7.22 36.48 -4.23
N GLN A 43 -7.88 37.01 -5.28
CA GLN A 43 -8.46 36.18 -6.34
C GLN A 43 -7.39 35.45 -7.15
N THR A 44 -6.29 36.11 -7.50
CA THR A 44 -5.15 35.44 -8.17
C THR A 44 -4.48 34.42 -7.27
N LEU A 45 -4.31 34.69 -5.98
CA LEU A 45 -3.72 33.73 -5.05
C LEU A 45 -4.62 32.50 -4.89
N ALA A 46 -5.94 32.70 -4.77
CA ALA A 46 -6.92 31.63 -4.72
C ALA A 46 -6.95 30.81 -6.03
N ALA A 47 -6.89 31.47 -7.19
CA ALA A 47 -6.82 30.80 -8.49
C ALA A 47 -5.52 29.98 -8.65
N VAL A 48 -4.37 30.54 -8.26
CA VAL A 48 -3.07 29.84 -8.27
C VAL A 48 -3.07 28.67 -7.29
N LEU A 49 -3.64 28.82 -6.10
CA LEU A 49 -3.82 27.72 -5.14
C LEU A 49 -4.76 26.64 -5.68
N MET A 50 -5.85 26.99 -6.38
CA MET A 50 -6.77 26.02 -6.97
C MET A 50 -6.16 25.29 -8.17
N VAL A 51 -5.41 25.98 -9.03
CA VAL A 51 -4.68 25.36 -10.16
C VAL A 51 -3.55 24.46 -9.64
N SER A 52 -2.86 24.86 -8.56
CA SER A 52 -1.82 24.04 -7.93
C SER A 52 -2.40 22.82 -7.21
N ALA A 53 -3.58 22.93 -6.60
CA ALA A 53 -4.29 21.79 -6.01
C ALA A 53 -4.82 20.81 -7.07
N ALA A 54 -5.24 21.32 -8.24
CA ALA A 54 -5.68 20.48 -9.36
C ALA A 54 -4.50 19.79 -10.08
N GLN A 55 -3.31 20.40 -10.09
CA GLN A 55 -2.08 19.80 -10.65
C GLN A 55 -1.30 18.91 -9.66
N ALA A 56 -1.71 18.85 -8.39
CA ALA A 56 -1.01 18.05 -7.38
C ALA A 56 -1.30 16.54 -7.46
N GLN A 57 -2.27 16.10 -8.28
CA GLN A 57 -2.42 14.68 -8.61
C GLN A 57 -1.76 14.42 -9.96
N SER A 58 -0.57 13.83 -9.92
CA SER A 58 0.01 13.21 -11.12
C SER A 58 -1.04 12.25 -11.71
N PRO A 59 -1.26 12.28 -13.03
CA PRO A 59 -2.25 11.39 -13.65
C PRO A 59 -1.85 9.96 -13.34
N LYS A 60 -2.77 9.21 -12.72
CA LYS A 60 -2.54 7.79 -12.41
C LYS A 60 -2.19 7.05 -13.69
N GLN A 61 -1.25 6.13 -13.60
CA GLN A 61 -0.86 5.22 -14.67
C GLN A 61 -1.50 3.86 -14.43
N LEU A 62 -1.97 3.23 -15.50
CA LEU A 62 -2.41 1.84 -15.48
C LEU A 62 -1.45 0.99 -16.29
N TRP A 63 -0.82 0.07 -15.60
CA TRP A 63 -0.01 -0.98 -16.21
C TRP A 63 -0.72 -2.30 -16.12
N VAL A 64 -0.73 -3.06 -17.20
CA VAL A 64 -1.43 -4.33 -17.27
C VAL A 64 -0.53 -5.39 -17.87
N PHE A 65 -0.43 -6.52 -17.18
CA PHE A 65 0.18 -7.72 -17.73
C PHE A 65 -0.68 -8.35 -18.83
N GLN A 66 -0.04 -8.68 -19.95
CA GLN A 66 -0.65 -9.32 -21.10
C GLN A 66 0.16 -10.57 -21.47
N GLU A 67 -0.53 -11.67 -21.70
CA GLU A 67 0.12 -12.90 -22.17
C GLU A 67 0.60 -12.73 -23.63
N PRO A 68 1.75 -13.33 -24.01
CA PRO A 68 2.53 -14.29 -23.21
C PRO A 68 3.65 -13.68 -22.34
N ASP A 69 4.06 -12.44 -22.59
CA ASP A 69 5.29 -11.83 -22.02
C ASP A 69 5.29 -10.30 -22.08
N GLN A 70 4.12 -9.66 -21.98
CA GLN A 70 3.99 -8.21 -22.15
C GLN A 70 3.46 -7.51 -20.90
N MET A 71 3.87 -6.25 -20.76
CA MET A 71 3.29 -5.30 -19.84
C MET A 71 2.99 -4.01 -20.58
N VAL A 72 1.72 -3.58 -20.54
CA VAL A 72 1.22 -2.47 -21.35
C VAL A 72 0.75 -1.34 -20.45
N GLU A 73 1.26 -0.14 -20.71
CA GLU A 73 0.77 1.11 -20.12
C GLU A 73 -0.45 1.58 -20.91
N TYR A 74 -1.53 1.94 -20.21
CA TYR A 74 -2.76 2.46 -20.80
C TYR A 74 -3.03 3.91 -20.38
N ASP A 75 -3.60 4.68 -21.32
CA ASP A 75 -4.18 5.98 -21.02
C ASP A 75 -5.45 5.82 -20.17
N MET A 76 -5.54 6.47 -19.01
CA MET A 76 -6.68 6.31 -18.10
C MET A 76 -7.99 6.95 -18.56
N THR A 77 -7.93 7.86 -19.53
CA THR A 77 -9.11 8.55 -20.04
C THR A 77 -9.78 7.73 -21.15
N THR A 78 -8.95 7.19 -22.05
CA THR A 78 -9.35 6.54 -23.29
C THR A 78 -9.14 5.03 -23.30
N PHE A 79 -8.37 4.49 -22.36
CA PHE A 79 -7.94 3.08 -22.29
C PHE A 79 -7.22 2.60 -23.55
N THR A 80 -6.56 3.50 -24.28
CA THR A 80 -5.71 3.13 -25.40
C THR A 80 -4.30 2.78 -24.92
N PRO A 81 -3.64 1.77 -25.49
CA PRO A 81 -2.25 1.46 -25.21
C PRO A 81 -1.35 2.69 -25.49
N ARG A 82 -0.46 3.01 -24.55
CA ARG A 82 0.56 4.06 -24.67
C ARG A 82 1.94 3.50 -24.90
N ARG A 83 2.30 2.48 -24.10
CA ARG A 83 3.63 1.87 -24.11
C ARG A 83 3.50 0.38 -23.88
N MET A 84 4.37 -0.39 -24.51
CA MET A 84 4.45 -1.83 -24.36
C MET A 84 5.88 -2.22 -24.00
N LEU A 85 6.02 -3.06 -22.99
CA LEU A 85 7.28 -3.60 -22.50
C LEU A 85 7.24 -5.11 -22.61
N THR A 86 8.30 -5.72 -23.13
CA THR A 86 8.51 -7.16 -23.00
C THR A 86 9.08 -7.44 -21.61
N VAL A 87 8.42 -8.30 -20.86
CA VAL A 87 8.78 -8.69 -19.50
C VAL A 87 9.07 -10.18 -19.45
N SER A 88 10.02 -10.59 -18.62
CA SER A 88 10.30 -12.00 -18.44
C SER A 88 9.08 -12.73 -17.86
N ARG A 89 8.83 -13.97 -18.29
CA ARG A 89 7.67 -14.79 -17.83
C ARG A 89 7.59 -14.93 -16.30
N ARG A 90 8.71 -14.85 -15.59
CA ARG A 90 8.75 -14.85 -14.10
C ARG A 90 7.92 -13.71 -13.48
N LEU A 91 7.89 -12.52 -14.10
CA LEU A 91 7.09 -11.39 -13.63
C LEU A 91 5.60 -11.69 -13.78
N LEU A 92 5.21 -12.26 -14.93
CA LEU A 92 3.82 -12.65 -15.20
C LEU A 92 3.32 -13.79 -14.30
N ALA A 93 4.21 -14.70 -13.91
CA ALA A 93 3.86 -15.80 -13.02
C ALA A 93 3.73 -15.36 -11.55
N HIS A 94 4.45 -14.30 -11.14
CA HIS A 94 4.47 -13.82 -9.77
C HIS A 94 4.33 -12.29 -9.68
N PRO A 95 3.18 -11.73 -10.13
CA PRO A 95 2.93 -10.29 -10.12
C PRO A 95 3.02 -9.66 -8.72
N GLN A 96 2.80 -10.44 -7.66
CA GLN A 96 2.86 -10.00 -6.26
C GLN A 96 4.25 -9.52 -5.81
N TYR A 97 5.32 -9.88 -6.52
CA TYR A 97 6.69 -9.42 -6.23
C TYR A 97 7.12 -8.23 -7.10
N LEU A 98 6.22 -7.72 -7.96
CA LEU A 98 6.45 -6.52 -8.72
C LEU A 98 6.01 -5.29 -7.93
N SER A 99 6.93 -4.34 -7.76
CA SER A 99 6.67 -3.00 -7.27
C SER A 99 6.67 -2.03 -8.45
N ILE A 100 5.68 -1.13 -8.50
CA ILE A 100 5.60 -0.05 -9.49
C ILE A 100 5.30 1.25 -8.77
N ASN A 101 6.11 2.28 -8.99
CA ASN A 101 5.87 3.61 -8.42
C ASN A 101 5.05 4.52 -9.36
N SER A 102 4.67 5.70 -8.87
CA SER A 102 3.85 6.66 -9.61
C SER A 102 4.54 7.26 -10.85
N MET A 103 5.86 7.08 -10.98
CA MET A 103 6.62 7.46 -12.19
C MET A 103 6.68 6.32 -13.22
N GLY A 104 6.08 5.16 -12.90
CA GLY A 104 6.05 3.96 -13.71
C GLY A 104 7.26 3.04 -13.50
N GLN A 105 8.30 3.45 -12.76
CA GLN A 105 9.48 2.62 -12.53
C GLN A 105 9.08 1.30 -11.88
N MET A 106 9.75 0.22 -12.26
CA MET A 106 9.37 -1.13 -11.82
C MET A 106 10.55 -1.86 -11.20
N ALA A 107 10.32 -2.54 -10.09
CA ALA A 107 11.31 -3.39 -9.43
C ALA A 107 10.70 -4.75 -9.12
N PHE A 108 11.41 -5.82 -9.45
CA PHE A 108 11.02 -7.19 -9.17
C PHE A 108 12.16 -7.91 -8.47
N LEU A 109 11.90 -8.35 -7.23
CA LEU A 109 12.81 -9.19 -6.46
C LEU A 109 12.02 -10.32 -5.81
N PRO A 110 12.14 -11.56 -6.30
CA PRO A 110 11.49 -12.69 -5.66
C PRO A 110 12.12 -12.99 -4.28
N PRO A 111 11.36 -13.56 -3.33
CA PRO A 111 11.91 -13.96 -2.04
C PRO A 111 12.93 -15.09 -2.19
N HIS A 112 13.99 -15.02 -1.37
CA HIS A 112 15.03 -16.04 -1.32
C HIS A 112 14.47 -17.38 -0.82
N GLY A 113 14.87 -18.50 -1.46
CA GLY A 113 14.48 -19.85 -1.05
C GLY A 113 13.19 -20.40 -1.68
N MET A 114 12.51 -19.64 -2.53
CA MET A 114 11.42 -20.18 -3.34
C MET A 114 11.99 -21.22 -4.34
N HIS A 115 11.55 -22.47 -4.24
CA HIS A 115 11.92 -23.52 -5.19
C HIS A 115 11.16 -23.32 -6.50
N TRP A 116 11.79 -22.59 -7.41
CA TRP A 116 11.29 -22.41 -8.76
C TRP A 116 11.33 -23.74 -9.51
N ALA A 117 10.31 -24.02 -10.32
CA ALA A 117 10.38 -25.08 -11.32
C ALA A 117 11.65 -24.88 -12.18
N SER A 118 12.29 -25.97 -12.59
CA SER A 118 13.58 -25.95 -13.30
C SER A 118 13.62 -24.97 -14.50
N GLY A 119 14.80 -24.44 -14.81
CA GLY A 119 15.01 -23.47 -15.90
C GLY A 119 15.50 -22.11 -15.40
N GLU A 120 15.27 -21.04 -16.19
CA GLU A 120 15.69 -19.66 -15.87
C GLU A 120 15.26 -19.20 -14.47
N MET A 121 14.10 -19.67 -13.99
CA MET A 121 13.51 -19.27 -12.71
C MET A 121 14.35 -19.71 -11.49
N ALA A 122 15.09 -20.83 -11.56
CA ALA A 122 15.92 -21.32 -10.47
C ALA A 122 17.16 -20.44 -10.17
N SER A 123 17.59 -19.62 -11.14
CA SER A 123 18.78 -18.76 -11.04
C SER A 123 18.48 -17.30 -10.66
N ALA A 124 17.21 -16.97 -10.39
CA ALA A 124 16.73 -15.60 -10.25
C ALA A 124 16.48 -15.15 -8.79
N GLY A 125 16.54 -16.07 -7.81
CA GLY A 125 16.28 -15.77 -6.39
C GLY A 125 17.22 -14.76 -5.75
N ASP A 126 18.33 -14.43 -6.42
CA ASP A 126 19.34 -13.46 -6.00
C ASP A 126 19.52 -12.32 -7.02
N ARG A 127 18.56 -12.08 -7.93
CA ARG A 127 18.66 -11.03 -8.94
C ARG A 127 17.52 -10.03 -8.81
N LEU A 128 17.88 -8.74 -8.76
CA LEU A 128 16.91 -7.66 -8.86
C LEU A 128 16.76 -7.29 -10.34
N TRP A 129 15.54 -7.41 -10.85
CA TRP A 129 15.15 -6.85 -12.14
C TRP A 129 14.56 -5.45 -11.90
N PHE A 130 15.04 -4.48 -12.67
CA PHE A 130 14.66 -3.09 -12.53
C PHE A 130 14.41 -2.44 -13.90
N TRP A 131 13.34 -1.67 -14.02
CA TRP A 131 13.02 -0.83 -15.16
C TRP A 131 12.94 0.63 -14.71
N ASP A 132 13.79 1.48 -15.29
CA ASP A 132 13.96 2.87 -14.84
C ASP A 132 13.03 3.87 -15.53
N GLY A 133 12.17 3.41 -16.45
CA GLY A 133 11.41 4.28 -17.35
C GLY A 133 11.82 4.15 -18.82
N HIS A 134 13.04 3.67 -19.06
CA HIS A 134 13.67 3.65 -20.38
C HIS A 134 14.39 2.34 -20.66
N GLN A 135 15.15 1.82 -19.70
CA GLN A 135 15.98 0.64 -19.84
C GLN A 135 15.73 -0.36 -18.72
N THR A 136 15.85 -1.62 -19.09
CA THR A 136 15.85 -2.74 -18.15
C THR A 136 17.28 -3.01 -17.69
N ARG A 137 17.42 -3.25 -16.40
CA ARG A 137 18.67 -3.68 -15.77
C ARG A 137 18.38 -4.88 -14.90
N GLU A 138 19.33 -5.80 -14.86
CA GLU A 138 19.31 -6.91 -13.93
C GLU A 138 20.68 -7.01 -13.31
N TRP A 139 20.75 -7.02 -11.99
CA TRP A 139 22.00 -7.23 -11.30
C TRP A 139 21.83 -8.31 -10.24
N LYS A 140 22.90 -9.11 -10.12
CA LYS A 140 23.01 -10.08 -9.05
C LYS A 140 23.19 -9.31 -7.74
N LEU A 141 22.32 -9.57 -6.78
CA LEU A 141 22.55 -9.18 -5.41
C LEU A 141 23.79 -9.94 -4.97
N GLU A 142 24.90 -9.25 -4.79
CA GLU A 142 26.06 -9.88 -4.18
C GLU A 142 25.60 -10.48 -2.85
N GLY A 143 25.65 -11.80 -2.79
CA GLY A 143 25.73 -12.48 -1.52
C GLY A 143 27.02 -11.99 -0.93
N MET A 144 26.92 -11.12 0.09
CA MET A 144 27.97 -11.03 1.08
C MET A 144 28.01 -12.40 1.77
N LYS A 145 28.57 -13.40 1.07
CA LYS A 145 29.38 -14.40 1.74
C LYS A 145 30.52 -13.57 2.30
N GLU A 146 30.30 -12.93 3.44
CA GLU A 146 31.43 -12.63 4.29
C GLU A 146 32.07 -14.00 4.53
N PRO A 147 33.29 -14.26 4.03
CA PRO A 147 34.05 -15.30 4.65
C PRO A 147 34.18 -14.83 6.10
N VAL A 148 33.50 -15.51 7.01
CA VAL A 148 33.71 -15.32 8.43
C VAL A 148 35.12 -15.84 8.70
N VAL A 149 36.10 -14.97 8.44
CA VAL A 149 37.48 -15.14 8.84
C VAL A 149 37.47 -14.87 10.35
N GLY A 150 37.11 -15.89 11.13
CA GLY A 150 37.37 -15.89 12.57
C GLY A 150 36.33 -16.50 13.52
N ALA A 151 35.12 -16.88 13.09
CA ALA A 151 34.14 -17.50 14.01
C ALA A 151 34.02 -19.01 13.77
N ALA A 152 33.96 -19.75 14.88
CA ALA A 152 34.01 -21.20 15.00
C ALA A 152 33.19 -21.98 13.94
N LYS A 153 33.68 -23.18 13.58
CA LYS A 153 33.14 -24.17 12.61
C LYS A 153 31.64 -24.59 12.78
N HIS A 154 30.82 -23.88 13.55
CA HIS A 154 29.50 -24.34 14.02
C HIS A 154 28.33 -23.38 13.73
N THR A 155 28.55 -22.31 12.97
CA THR A 155 27.48 -21.35 12.63
C THR A 155 27.21 -21.27 11.13
N ASP A 156 25.98 -21.56 10.73
CA ASP A 156 25.48 -21.40 9.35
C ASP A 156 24.68 -20.10 9.26
N THR A 157 24.74 -19.38 8.15
CA THR A 157 24.03 -18.10 7.97
C THR A 157 23.17 -18.13 6.71
N THR A 158 21.91 -17.73 6.84
CA THR A 158 20.97 -17.57 5.73
C THR A 158 20.44 -16.14 5.73
N THR A 159 20.06 -15.62 4.57
CA THR A 159 19.55 -14.26 4.43
C THR A 159 18.32 -14.24 3.52
N SER A 160 17.28 -13.52 3.94
CA SER A 160 16.11 -13.20 3.11
C SER A 160 16.08 -11.70 2.85
N ARG A 161 15.84 -11.29 1.60
CA ARG A 161 15.85 -9.89 1.18
C ARG A 161 14.57 -9.55 0.43
N GLN A 162 14.10 -8.33 0.64
CA GLN A 162 13.04 -7.69 -0.13
C GLN A 162 13.50 -6.29 -0.54
N CYS A 163 13.02 -5.82 -1.69
CA CYS A 163 13.36 -4.53 -2.26
C CYS A 163 12.09 -3.82 -2.72
N PHE A 164 11.97 -2.54 -2.37
CA PHE A 164 10.79 -1.72 -2.66
C PHE A 164 11.21 -0.40 -3.27
N LEU A 165 10.43 0.11 -4.23
CA LEU A 165 10.67 1.44 -4.79
C LEU A 165 10.20 2.53 -3.83
N SER A 166 10.90 3.66 -3.85
CA SER A 166 10.37 4.89 -3.28
C SER A 166 9.28 5.49 -4.18
N VAL A 167 8.28 6.11 -3.56
CA VAL A 167 7.28 6.92 -4.28
C VAL A 167 7.92 8.12 -5.00
N SER A 168 9.03 8.65 -4.47
CA SER A 168 9.81 9.75 -5.06
C SER A 168 10.66 9.33 -6.26
N ALA A 169 10.71 8.05 -6.61
CA ALA A 169 11.47 7.54 -7.76
C ALA A 169 12.97 7.86 -7.72
N ASP A 170 13.54 8.04 -6.52
CA ASP A 170 14.94 8.44 -6.32
C ASP A 170 15.77 7.38 -5.58
N SER A 171 15.10 6.40 -4.97
CA SER A 171 15.72 5.46 -4.04
C SER A 171 15.04 4.10 -4.04
N LEU A 172 15.83 3.08 -3.67
CA LEU A 172 15.39 1.72 -3.35
C LEU A 172 15.45 1.51 -1.83
N PHE A 173 14.41 0.92 -1.27
CA PHE A 173 14.34 0.51 0.13
C PHE A 173 14.60 -0.99 0.24
N TRP A 174 15.51 -1.34 1.11
CA TRP A 174 15.94 -2.71 1.34
C TRP A 174 15.51 -3.16 2.71
N PHE A 175 14.97 -4.37 2.75
CA PHE A 175 14.65 -5.08 3.97
C PHE A 175 15.38 -6.42 3.95
N GLU A 176 16.21 -6.67 4.94
CA GLU A 176 16.99 -7.90 5.05
C GLU A 176 16.78 -8.55 6.41
N ASN A 177 16.44 -9.83 6.41
CA ASN A 177 16.51 -10.70 7.58
C ASN A 177 17.73 -11.61 7.45
N LYS A 178 18.68 -11.48 8.37
CA LYS A 178 19.82 -12.38 8.53
C LYS A 178 19.52 -13.37 9.66
N PHE A 179 19.61 -14.64 9.35
CA PHE A 179 19.42 -15.75 10.28
C PHE A 179 20.76 -16.44 10.52
N GLU A 180 21.27 -16.34 11.73
CA GLU A 180 22.49 -17.03 12.15
C GLU A 180 22.08 -18.26 12.94
N PHE A 181 22.38 -19.45 12.43
CA PHE A 181 22.08 -20.73 13.07
C PHE A 181 23.30 -21.25 13.79
N LYS A 182 23.15 -21.60 15.06
CA LYS A 182 24.16 -22.29 15.85
C LYS A 182 23.75 -23.75 15.98
N LYS A 183 24.61 -24.65 15.52
CA LYS A 183 24.43 -26.10 15.72
C LYS A 183 24.43 -26.42 17.22
N ALA A 184 23.64 -27.41 17.61
CA ALA A 184 23.64 -27.90 18.97
C ALA A 184 25.04 -28.34 19.39
N GLN A 185 25.45 -27.90 20.58
CA GLN A 185 26.76 -28.25 21.16
C GLN A 185 26.66 -29.51 22.03
N ASP A 186 25.46 -29.85 22.51
CA ASP A 186 25.20 -31.01 23.34
C ASP A 186 24.62 -32.17 22.51
N PRO A 187 25.30 -33.33 22.46
CA PRO A 187 24.76 -34.53 21.82
C PRO A 187 23.42 -35.01 22.41
N LEU A 188 23.13 -34.67 23.67
CA LEU A 188 21.90 -35.06 24.38
C LEU A 188 20.72 -34.13 24.06
N ASP A 189 20.98 -32.98 23.44
CA ASP A 189 19.98 -31.96 23.13
C ASP A 189 20.30 -31.29 21.78
N PRO A 190 19.99 -31.99 20.68
CA PRO A 190 20.46 -31.63 19.34
C PRO A 190 19.72 -30.42 18.74
N LYS A 191 18.96 -29.66 19.54
CA LYS A 191 18.14 -28.55 19.05
C LYS A 191 19.00 -27.36 18.61
N PRO A 192 18.90 -26.90 17.35
CA PRO A 192 19.61 -25.72 16.91
C PRO A 192 19.07 -24.47 17.62
N SER A 193 19.85 -23.41 17.58
CA SER A 193 19.39 -22.08 17.97
C SER A 193 19.59 -21.10 16.82
N VAL A 194 18.73 -20.09 16.71
CA VAL A 194 18.82 -19.04 15.69
C VAL A 194 18.89 -17.67 16.35
N ARG A 195 19.69 -16.78 15.76
CA ARG A 195 19.69 -15.35 16.05
C ARG A 195 19.29 -14.61 14.78
N THR A 196 18.28 -13.75 14.89
CA THR A 196 17.75 -12.99 13.76
C THR A 196 18.17 -11.53 13.89
N THR A 197 18.81 -11.00 12.86
CA THR A 197 19.09 -9.57 12.74
C THR A 197 18.46 -9.04 11.46
N THR A 198 17.64 -8.01 11.62
CA THR A 198 16.91 -7.38 10.54
C THR A 198 17.48 -5.98 10.29
N ARG A 199 17.77 -5.67 9.03
CA ARG A 199 18.30 -4.38 8.60
C ARG A 199 17.35 -3.74 7.62
N ILE A 200 17.10 -2.44 7.80
CA ILE A 200 16.35 -1.60 6.86
C ILE A 200 17.23 -0.43 6.46
N TRP A 201 17.42 -0.24 5.16
CA TRP A 201 18.23 0.85 4.62
C TRP A 201 17.71 1.29 3.26
N ARG A 202 18.19 2.44 2.80
CA ARG A 202 17.90 2.93 1.45
C ARG A 202 19.18 3.09 0.65
N THR A 203 19.08 2.94 -0.67
CA THR A 203 20.14 3.23 -1.63
C THR A 203 19.60 4.18 -2.69
N ASP A 204 20.47 4.73 -3.52
CA ASP A 204 20.04 5.24 -4.83
C ASP A 204 19.55 4.10 -5.75
N LEU A 205 19.02 4.45 -6.92
CA LEU A 205 18.47 3.48 -7.89
C LEU A 205 19.53 2.53 -8.50
N VAL A 206 20.82 2.84 -8.38
CA VAL A 206 21.90 1.96 -8.85
C VAL A 206 22.47 1.08 -7.72
N GLY A 207 21.82 1.09 -6.55
CA GLY A 207 22.26 0.33 -5.38
C GLY A 207 23.42 0.97 -4.61
N GLY A 208 23.81 2.20 -4.97
CA GLY A 208 24.87 2.96 -4.33
C GLY A 208 24.40 3.74 -3.09
N ARG A 209 25.37 4.32 -2.37
CA ARG A 209 25.15 5.23 -1.22
C ARG A 209 24.17 4.66 -0.18
N PRO A 210 24.48 3.52 0.46
CA PRO A 210 23.59 2.93 1.44
C PRO A 210 23.45 3.84 2.66
N GLU A 211 22.20 4.17 3.01
CA GLU A 211 21.85 4.96 4.16
C GLU A 211 20.99 4.13 5.13
N PRO A 212 21.49 3.84 6.35
CA PRO A 212 20.76 3.03 7.32
C PRO A 212 19.52 3.76 7.83
N ILE A 213 18.41 3.03 7.98
CA ILE A 213 17.16 3.53 8.57
C ILE A 213 16.98 2.98 9.97
N THR A 214 17.03 1.65 10.12
CA THR A 214 16.89 0.99 11.42
C THR A 214 17.49 -0.42 11.39
N ASN A 215 17.81 -0.94 12.57
CA ASN A 215 18.22 -2.31 12.80
C ASN A 215 17.35 -2.89 13.92
N LEU A 216 16.83 -4.10 13.72
CA LEU A 216 16.01 -4.82 14.68
C LEU A 216 16.68 -6.16 14.95
N SER A 217 17.08 -6.42 16.19
CA SER A 217 17.76 -7.66 16.57
C SER A 217 16.92 -8.44 17.54
N SER A 218 17.00 -9.77 17.48
CA SER A 218 16.47 -10.63 18.54
C SER A 218 17.22 -10.38 19.85
N ASN A 219 16.55 -10.57 20.99
CA ASN A 219 17.12 -10.45 22.33
C ASN A 219 18.04 -11.65 22.68
N GLY A 220 18.99 -11.98 21.80
CA GLY A 220 19.88 -13.13 21.91
C GLY A 220 19.50 -14.30 20.98
N TRP A 221 20.01 -15.48 21.34
CA TRP A 221 19.74 -16.75 20.65
C TRP A 221 18.37 -17.29 21.06
N CYS A 222 17.54 -17.61 20.07
CA CYS A 222 16.28 -18.31 20.25
C CYS A 222 16.49 -19.80 19.98
N ARG A 223 16.01 -20.65 20.89
CA ARG A 223 16.12 -22.11 20.76
C ARG A 223 14.96 -22.64 19.91
N CYS A 224 15.28 -23.50 18.94
CA CYS A 224 14.29 -24.06 18.02
C CYS A 224 13.68 -25.31 18.66
N GLU A 225 12.67 -25.11 19.50
CA GLU A 225 12.15 -26.14 20.41
C GLU A 225 11.54 -27.35 19.70
N THR A 226 11.00 -27.14 18.51
CA THR A 226 10.40 -28.20 17.68
C THR A 226 11.40 -28.81 16.69
N GLY A 227 12.65 -28.34 16.69
CA GLY A 227 13.66 -28.66 15.69
C GLY A 227 13.63 -27.74 14.47
N ALA A 228 12.50 -27.09 14.18
CA ALA A 228 12.35 -26.09 13.12
C ALA A 228 12.25 -24.68 13.72
N CYS A 229 13.21 -23.81 13.39
CA CYS A 229 13.25 -22.47 13.98
C CYS A 229 12.07 -21.57 13.55
N SER A 230 11.49 -21.81 12.37
CA SER A 230 10.30 -21.10 11.88
C SER A 230 9.04 -21.33 12.73
N GLU A 231 9.03 -22.33 13.61
CA GLU A 231 7.90 -22.64 14.48
C GLU A 231 8.01 -22.05 15.89
N THR A 232 9.21 -21.66 16.31
CA THR A 232 9.44 -21.18 17.68
C THR A 232 10.01 -19.76 17.72
N CYS A 233 10.80 -19.40 16.71
CA CYS A 233 11.62 -18.21 16.76
C CYS A 233 11.03 -17.09 15.90
N PRO A 234 10.80 -15.91 16.48
CA PRO A 234 10.18 -14.81 15.75
C PRO A 234 11.14 -14.18 14.75
N GLU A 235 10.58 -13.76 13.63
CA GLU A 235 11.21 -12.95 12.59
C GLU A 235 10.41 -11.67 12.34
N TRP A 236 10.96 -10.80 11.47
CA TRP A 236 10.31 -9.56 11.09
C TRP A 236 9.77 -9.66 9.66
N TYR A 237 8.54 -9.22 9.45
CA TYR A 237 7.91 -9.03 8.16
C TYR A 237 7.87 -7.54 7.84
N PHE A 238 8.14 -7.17 6.58
CA PHE A 238 8.07 -5.79 6.12
C PHE A 238 6.88 -5.60 5.20
N TRP A 239 6.17 -4.48 5.38
CA TRP A 239 5.05 -4.11 4.54
C TRP A 239 5.05 -2.64 4.20
N THR A 240 4.58 -2.34 2.99
CA THR A 240 4.37 -0.98 2.51
C THR A 240 3.15 -0.94 1.60
N PRO A 241 2.34 0.14 1.62
CA PRO A 241 1.19 0.27 0.73
C PRO A 241 1.59 0.18 -0.74
N ASP A 242 0.80 -0.53 -1.54
CA ASP A 242 0.99 -0.65 -3.00
C ASP A 242 2.36 -1.18 -3.45
N GLY A 243 3.15 -1.74 -2.53
CA GLY A 243 4.51 -2.20 -2.78
C GLY A 243 5.54 -1.06 -2.92
N VAL A 244 5.23 0.17 -2.50
CA VAL A 244 6.11 1.33 -2.62
C VAL A 244 6.25 2.12 -1.33
N VAL A 245 7.49 2.45 -0.95
CA VAL A 245 7.79 3.20 0.27
C VAL A 245 7.59 4.69 0.02
N GLY A 246 6.52 5.23 0.60
CA GLY A 246 6.23 6.65 0.64
C GLY A 246 6.76 7.32 1.91
N ASP A 247 5.84 7.90 2.67
CA ASP A 247 6.12 8.57 3.93
C ASP A 247 5.95 7.67 5.16
N PHE A 248 5.66 6.38 4.97
CA PHE A 248 5.71 5.38 6.03
C PHE A 248 5.97 3.97 5.48
N PHE A 249 6.34 3.07 6.38
CA PHE A 249 6.29 1.63 6.19
C PHE A 249 5.99 0.97 7.54
N MET A 250 5.69 -0.32 7.54
CA MET A 250 5.42 -1.09 8.74
C MET A 250 6.28 -2.33 8.79
N VAL A 251 6.65 -2.73 10.00
CA VAL A 251 7.21 -4.06 10.25
C VAL A 251 6.42 -4.77 11.34
N THR A 252 6.18 -6.06 11.15
CA THR A 252 5.50 -6.92 12.13
C THR A 252 6.43 -8.03 12.57
N ARG A 253 6.56 -8.24 13.89
CA ARG A 253 7.28 -9.37 14.45
C ARG A 253 6.33 -10.54 14.66
N PHE A 254 6.67 -11.69 14.09
CA PHE A 254 5.81 -12.87 14.12
C PHE A 254 6.62 -14.17 14.05
N ILE A 255 6.01 -15.26 14.50
CA ILE A 255 6.48 -16.63 14.30
C ILE A 255 5.65 -17.20 13.16
N PRO A 256 6.26 -17.63 12.03
CA PRO A 256 5.51 -18.17 10.90
C PRO A 256 4.67 -19.40 11.25
N GLY A 257 5.27 -20.37 11.97
CA GLY A 257 4.61 -21.63 12.35
C GLY A 257 4.20 -22.51 11.16
N GLN A 258 4.19 -23.83 11.36
CA GLN A 258 3.61 -24.75 10.36
C GLN A 258 2.09 -24.87 10.49
N LEU A 259 1.60 -24.81 11.73
CA LEU A 259 0.18 -24.97 12.07
C LEU A 259 -0.54 -23.62 12.25
N GLY A 260 0.12 -22.51 11.92
CA GLY A 260 -0.42 -21.17 12.11
C GLY A 260 0.63 -20.19 12.61
N SER A 261 0.47 -18.93 12.24
CA SER A 261 1.38 -17.85 12.62
C SER A 261 0.99 -17.23 13.96
N SER A 262 1.98 -16.86 14.77
CA SER A 262 1.78 -16.09 16.01
C SER A 262 2.38 -14.69 15.85
N TYR A 263 1.56 -13.65 15.98
CA TYR A 263 2.00 -12.28 15.81
C TYR A 263 2.20 -11.60 17.16
N HIS A 264 3.30 -10.85 17.32
CA HIS A 264 3.70 -10.28 18.62
C HIS A 264 3.54 -8.76 18.69
N GLU A 265 4.09 -8.04 17.71
CA GLU A 265 3.99 -6.58 17.67
C GLU A 265 4.19 -6.03 16.26
N SER A 266 3.60 -4.86 16.01
CA SER A 266 3.84 -4.10 14.78
C SER A 266 4.32 -2.70 15.07
N LEU A 267 5.33 -2.28 14.32
CA LEU A 267 5.96 -0.96 14.41
C LEU A 267 5.71 -0.21 13.12
N LEU A 268 5.07 0.95 13.23
CA LEU A 268 4.86 1.89 12.14
C LEU A 268 6.02 2.90 12.13
N TYR A 269 6.76 2.95 11.02
CA TYR A 269 7.82 3.91 10.78
C TYR A 269 7.28 5.03 9.91
N GLN A 270 7.20 6.25 10.44
CA GLN A 270 6.69 7.42 9.74
C GLN A 270 7.82 8.41 9.46
N ARG A 271 7.92 8.89 8.23
CA ARG A 271 8.91 9.88 7.82
C ARG A 271 8.59 11.23 8.45
N SER A 272 9.58 11.83 9.10
CA SER A 272 9.53 13.15 9.71
C SER A 272 10.74 13.96 9.23
N GLY A 273 10.62 14.57 8.06
CA GLY A 273 11.75 15.22 7.39
C GLY A 273 12.77 14.18 6.88
N ARG A 274 13.98 14.21 7.44
CA ARG A 274 15.08 13.26 7.10
C ARG A 274 15.15 12.05 8.03
N THR A 275 14.37 12.02 9.11
CA THR A 275 14.38 10.92 10.08
C THR A 275 13.09 10.13 10.05
N TRP A 276 13.12 8.94 10.63
CA TRP A 276 11.97 8.06 10.79
C TRP A 276 11.55 8.03 12.26
N ARG A 277 10.27 8.31 12.52
CA ARG A 277 9.66 8.19 13.85
C ARG A 277 8.98 6.83 13.95
N ILE A 278 9.21 6.15 15.06
CA ILE A 278 8.67 4.81 15.30
C ILE A 278 7.47 4.93 16.22
N LYS A 279 6.38 4.25 15.87
CA LYS A 279 5.19 4.13 16.70
C LYS A 279 4.79 2.67 16.78
N LYS A 280 4.70 2.12 17.99
CA LYS A 280 4.09 0.80 18.22
C LYS A 280 2.58 0.87 18.01
N LEU A 281 2.04 -0.05 17.23
CA LEU A 281 0.59 -0.19 17.02
C LEU A 281 -0.06 -0.88 18.22
N PRO A 282 -1.37 -0.64 18.48
CA PRO A 282 -2.05 -1.15 19.67
C PRO A 282 -2.13 -2.68 19.73
N GLN A 283 -2.09 -3.34 18.57
CA GLN A 283 -2.03 -4.78 18.42
C GLN A 283 -1.15 -5.13 17.20
N PRO A 284 -0.60 -6.35 17.12
CA PRO A 284 0.06 -6.80 15.92
C PRO A 284 -0.89 -6.79 14.72
N ILE A 285 -0.33 -6.50 13.55
CA ILE A 285 -1.02 -6.47 12.26
C ILE A 285 -0.58 -7.67 11.45
N GLU A 286 -1.52 -8.58 11.22
CA GLU A 286 -1.29 -9.87 10.57
C GLU A 286 -1.18 -9.72 9.05
N ARG A 287 -2.27 -9.31 8.40
CA ARG A 287 -2.32 -9.08 6.95
C ARG A 287 -2.75 -7.64 6.62
N PRO A 288 -1.83 -6.66 6.60
CA PRO A 288 -2.17 -5.30 6.17
C PRO A 288 -2.65 -5.28 4.72
N LEU A 289 -3.78 -4.62 4.46
CA LEU A 289 -4.41 -4.53 3.13
C LEU A 289 -4.15 -3.17 2.49
N THR A 290 -4.36 -2.08 3.23
CA THR A 290 -4.14 -0.71 2.74
C THR A 290 -4.02 0.27 3.89
N ALA A 291 -3.44 1.43 3.62
CA ALA A 291 -3.33 2.50 4.59
C ALA A 291 -3.36 3.87 3.90
N SER A 292 -3.86 4.86 4.64
CA SER A 292 -3.84 6.27 4.25
C SER A 292 -2.46 6.89 4.45
N GLU A 293 -2.30 8.14 4.01
CA GLU A 293 -1.09 8.95 4.20
C GLU A 293 -0.54 8.87 5.64
N LYS A 294 0.77 8.63 5.77
CA LYS A 294 1.47 8.42 7.05
C LYS A 294 0.96 7.23 7.87
N GLY A 295 0.10 6.35 7.35
CA GLY A 295 -0.47 5.25 8.12
C GLY A 295 -1.40 5.70 9.25
N LYS A 296 -2.06 6.85 9.11
CA LYS A 296 -3.00 7.38 10.13
C LYS A 296 -4.26 6.51 10.28
N VAL A 297 -4.68 5.96 9.16
CA VAL A 297 -5.75 4.98 9.01
C VAL A 297 -5.16 3.77 8.30
N LEU A 298 -5.31 2.59 8.89
CA LEU A 298 -4.81 1.32 8.37
C LEU A 298 -5.97 0.34 8.34
N VAL A 299 -6.03 -0.47 7.27
CA VAL A 299 -6.95 -1.59 7.13
C VAL A 299 -6.12 -2.86 7.05
N ALA A 300 -6.48 -3.85 7.85
CA ALA A 300 -5.82 -5.15 7.84
C ALA A 300 -6.85 -6.26 7.97
N ALA A 301 -6.54 -7.42 7.42
CA ALA A 301 -7.27 -8.65 7.67
C ALA A 301 -6.62 -9.43 8.82
N ILE A 302 -7.47 -10.09 9.60
CA ILE A 302 -7.14 -11.25 10.42
C ILE A 302 -7.56 -12.44 9.56
N PRO A 303 -6.60 -13.16 8.94
CA PRO A 303 -6.91 -14.33 8.14
C PRO A 303 -7.37 -15.49 9.02
N ASP A 304 -8.05 -16.45 8.41
CA ASP A 304 -8.27 -17.75 9.05
C ASP A 304 -6.95 -18.40 9.50
N GLY A 305 -6.94 -18.91 10.73
CA GLY A 305 -5.83 -19.63 11.33
C GLY A 305 -5.82 -21.13 11.03
N GLY A 306 -6.66 -21.59 10.10
CA GLY A 306 -6.79 -22.99 9.73
C GLY A 306 -5.47 -23.61 9.32
N CYS A 307 -5.24 -24.82 9.82
CA CYS A 307 -4.06 -25.61 9.50
C CYS A 307 -4.46 -26.94 8.87
N CYS A 308 -3.50 -27.67 8.30
CA CYS A 308 -3.70 -29.05 7.85
C CYS A 308 -4.83 -29.23 6.81
N ALA A 309 -4.95 -28.26 5.89
CA ALA A 309 -5.95 -28.19 4.83
C ALA A 309 -7.38 -27.87 5.29
N TRP A 310 -7.60 -27.46 6.54
CA TRP A 310 -8.86 -26.81 6.96
C TRP A 310 -8.83 -25.34 6.59
N ASP A 311 -9.92 -24.86 6.01
CA ASP A 311 -10.06 -23.51 5.49
C ASP A 311 -10.86 -22.60 6.44
N ASN A 312 -11.63 -23.17 7.38
CA ASN A 312 -12.54 -22.45 8.28
C ASN A 312 -12.43 -22.89 9.75
N GLU A 313 -11.32 -22.58 10.42
CA GLU A 313 -11.15 -22.87 11.86
C GLU A 313 -11.37 -21.65 12.78
N SER A 314 -11.40 -20.46 12.20
CA SER A 314 -11.50 -19.18 12.88
C SER A 314 -12.20 -18.15 11.99
N ASN A 315 -12.51 -16.99 12.56
CA ASN A 315 -13.30 -15.97 11.88
C ASN A 315 -12.41 -15.06 11.05
N ASP A 316 -12.55 -15.06 9.72
CA ASP A 316 -11.93 -14.04 8.88
C ASP A 316 -12.55 -12.66 9.17
N GLN A 317 -11.71 -11.72 9.62
CA GLN A 317 -12.14 -10.36 9.94
C GLN A 317 -11.33 -9.31 9.17
N THR A 318 -11.98 -8.20 8.83
CA THR A 318 -11.28 -6.98 8.39
C THR A 318 -11.41 -5.91 9.44
N LEU A 319 -10.27 -5.36 9.86
CA LEU A 319 -10.18 -4.34 10.88
C LEU A 319 -9.73 -3.00 10.31
N LEU A 320 -10.35 -1.94 10.81
CA LEU A 320 -9.97 -0.55 10.61
C LEU A 320 -9.29 0.00 11.87
N PHE A 321 -8.03 0.38 11.73
CA PHE A 321 -7.25 1.06 12.75
C PHE A 321 -7.29 2.56 12.48
N GLN A 322 -7.94 3.33 13.34
CA GLN A 322 -8.07 4.78 13.19
C GLN A 322 -8.06 5.47 14.55
N ASN A 323 -7.20 6.48 14.72
CA ASN A 323 -7.13 7.28 15.95
C ASN A 323 -6.95 6.45 17.23
N GLY A 324 -6.19 5.34 17.15
CA GLY A 324 -5.97 4.42 18.27
C GLY A 324 -7.15 3.51 18.60
N LYS A 325 -8.24 3.58 17.83
CA LYS A 325 -9.38 2.66 17.92
C LYS A 325 -9.29 1.60 16.83
N VAL A 326 -9.87 0.45 17.11
CA VAL A 326 -10.02 -0.68 16.19
C VAL A 326 -11.52 -0.89 15.96
N LEU A 327 -11.94 -0.96 14.70
CA LEU A 327 -13.32 -1.19 14.29
C LEU A 327 -13.36 -2.38 13.33
N VAL A 328 -14.33 -3.29 13.51
CA VAL A 328 -14.56 -4.39 12.57
C VAL A 328 -15.36 -3.85 11.38
N LEU A 329 -14.77 -3.94 10.18
CA LEU A 329 -15.42 -3.57 8.92
C LEU A 329 -16.16 -4.75 8.28
N TYR A 330 -15.59 -5.94 8.42
CA TYR A 330 -16.11 -7.17 7.87
C TYR A 330 -15.89 -8.29 8.90
N ASP A 331 -16.92 -9.09 9.11
CA ASP A 331 -16.93 -10.25 9.99
C ASP A 331 -17.61 -11.38 9.23
N GLU A 332 -16.84 -12.42 8.94
CA GLU A 332 -17.32 -13.55 8.16
C GLU A 332 -18.44 -14.31 8.89
N PHE A 333 -18.21 -14.70 10.15
CA PHE A 333 -19.14 -15.54 10.89
C PHE A 333 -20.47 -14.85 11.14
N ASP A 334 -20.46 -13.56 11.44
CA ASP A 334 -21.68 -12.75 11.55
C ASP A 334 -22.45 -12.70 10.23
N ARG A 335 -21.73 -12.64 9.11
CA ARG A 335 -22.33 -12.45 7.79
C ARG A 335 -22.87 -13.73 7.17
N PHE A 336 -22.08 -14.80 7.17
CA PHE A 336 -22.39 -16.03 6.43
C PHE A 336 -22.88 -17.16 7.34
N ASN A 337 -22.59 -17.09 8.63
CA ASN A 337 -22.90 -18.14 9.61
C ASN A 337 -22.52 -19.54 9.07
N ASN A 338 -21.27 -19.65 8.63
CA ASN A 338 -20.67 -20.79 7.91
C ASN A 338 -19.94 -21.77 8.83
N ARG A 339 -20.16 -21.72 10.15
CA ARG A 339 -19.37 -22.48 11.13
C ARG A 339 -19.46 -23.99 10.98
N ASN A 340 -20.51 -24.51 10.34
CA ASN A 340 -20.67 -25.95 10.16
C ASN A 340 -19.92 -26.50 8.93
N TYR A 341 -19.44 -25.63 8.06
CA TYR A 341 -18.85 -26.01 6.78
C TYR A 341 -17.44 -25.45 6.63
N ASP A 342 -16.57 -26.24 6.03
CA ASP A 342 -15.19 -25.87 5.77
C ASP A 342 -15.09 -25.05 4.48
N VAL A 343 -15.53 -23.80 4.58
CA VAL A 343 -15.42 -22.78 3.55
C VAL A 343 -15.29 -21.45 4.22
N SER A 344 -14.30 -20.65 3.81
CA SER A 344 -14.10 -19.32 4.35
C SER A 344 -14.31 -18.20 3.35
N PHE A 345 -14.77 -17.05 3.86
CA PHE A 345 -15.02 -15.84 3.12
C PHE A 345 -14.19 -14.71 3.70
N TYR A 346 -13.30 -14.13 2.90
CA TYR A 346 -12.33 -13.16 3.39
C TYR A 346 -12.12 -12.00 2.42
N THR A 347 -11.57 -10.90 2.93
CA THR A 347 -11.18 -9.75 2.12
C THR A 347 -9.79 -9.94 1.51
N ALA A 348 -9.72 -10.15 0.19
CA ALA A 348 -8.48 -10.39 -0.53
C ALA A 348 -7.60 -9.13 -0.67
N ASN A 349 -8.20 -7.98 -0.93
CA ASN A 349 -7.52 -6.69 -1.04
C ASN A 349 -8.45 -5.54 -0.60
N ALA A 350 -7.88 -4.34 -0.42
CA ALA A 350 -8.63 -3.15 -0.11
C ALA A 350 -7.90 -1.89 -0.61
N HIS A 351 -8.63 -0.85 -0.98
CA HIS A 351 -8.05 0.44 -1.39
C HIS A 351 -8.92 1.60 -0.91
N PHE A 352 -8.28 2.64 -0.35
CA PHE A 352 -8.95 3.91 -0.05
C PHE A 352 -9.19 4.73 -1.31
N ALA A 353 -10.37 5.36 -1.40
CA ALA A 353 -10.57 6.46 -2.32
C ALA A 353 -9.64 7.63 -1.96
N PRO A 354 -9.28 8.50 -2.91
CA PRO A 354 -8.56 9.71 -2.56
C PRO A 354 -9.32 10.51 -1.49
N GLY A 355 -8.58 11.08 -0.54
CA GLY A 355 -9.16 11.72 0.65
C GLY A 355 -9.70 10.77 1.73
N ASN A 356 -9.59 9.44 1.56
CA ASN A 356 -9.91 8.41 2.56
C ASN A 356 -11.37 8.40 3.07
N LYS A 357 -12.31 8.96 2.31
CA LYS A 357 -13.74 9.02 2.69
C LYS A 357 -14.50 7.72 2.41
N MET A 358 -13.99 6.93 1.47
CA MET A 358 -14.55 5.65 1.04
C MET A 358 -13.44 4.61 1.04
N LEU A 359 -13.80 3.37 1.33
CA LEU A 359 -12.96 2.20 1.20
C LEU A 359 -13.67 1.21 0.29
N ALA A 360 -12.94 0.65 -0.66
CA ALA A 360 -13.38 -0.51 -1.42
C ALA A 360 -12.54 -1.72 -1.01
N TYR A 361 -13.14 -2.91 -0.94
CA TYR A 361 -12.43 -4.17 -0.73
C TYR A 361 -13.08 -5.30 -1.52
N THR A 362 -12.31 -6.32 -1.90
CA THR A 362 -12.85 -7.53 -2.55
C THR A 362 -13.04 -8.65 -1.54
N VAL A 363 -14.27 -9.15 -1.44
CA VAL A 363 -14.59 -10.39 -0.72
C VAL A 363 -14.47 -11.57 -1.68
N VAL A 364 -13.81 -12.63 -1.25
CA VAL A 364 -13.65 -13.90 -1.99
C VAL A 364 -13.98 -15.08 -1.08
N SER A 365 -14.12 -16.27 -1.66
CA SER A 365 -14.33 -17.52 -0.96
C SER A 365 -13.18 -18.50 -1.23
N THR A 366 -12.84 -19.34 -0.25
CA THR A 366 -11.88 -20.46 -0.44
C THR A 366 -12.46 -21.52 -1.40
N SER A 367 -13.78 -21.72 -1.36
CA SER A 367 -14.52 -22.62 -2.26
C SER A 367 -14.96 -21.91 -3.55
N ARG A 368 -14.98 -22.67 -4.66
CA ARG A 368 -15.58 -22.27 -5.95
C ARG A 368 -17.05 -22.70 -6.01
N THR A 369 -17.80 -22.20 -7.00
CA THR A 369 -19.25 -22.44 -7.13
C THR A 369 -19.61 -23.94 -7.26
N ASP A 370 -18.76 -24.72 -7.91
CA ASP A 370 -19.01 -26.14 -8.20
C ASP A 370 -18.18 -27.10 -7.32
N SER A 371 -17.42 -26.59 -6.35
CA SER A 371 -16.64 -27.46 -5.47
C SER A 371 -17.50 -28.07 -4.36
N GLN A 372 -17.12 -29.28 -3.95
CA GLN A 372 -17.69 -29.91 -2.77
C GLN A 372 -17.26 -29.14 -1.52
N ILE A 373 -18.24 -28.69 -0.74
CA ILE A 373 -18.03 -28.07 0.56
C ILE A 373 -18.20 -29.17 1.61
N ARG A 374 -17.13 -29.48 2.34
CA ARG A 374 -17.16 -30.48 3.42
C ARG A 374 -17.60 -29.82 4.74
N LEU A 375 -17.97 -30.63 5.72
CA LEU A 375 -18.20 -30.14 7.08
C LEU A 375 -16.90 -29.65 7.68
N SER A 376 -16.96 -28.61 8.52
CA SER A 376 -15.84 -28.24 9.39
C SER A 376 -15.58 -29.34 10.43
N SER A 377 -14.44 -29.28 11.12
CA SER A 377 -14.01 -30.30 12.08
C SER A 377 -15.05 -30.58 13.19
N GLU A 378 -15.76 -29.53 13.64
CA GLU A 378 -16.84 -29.61 14.64
C GLU A 378 -18.25 -29.42 14.04
N GLY A 379 -18.34 -29.34 12.72
CA GLY A 379 -19.55 -28.98 11.99
C GLY A 379 -20.63 -30.05 12.01
N LYS A 380 -21.90 -29.62 11.96
CA LYS A 380 -23.05 -30.49 11.80
C LYS A 380 -23.75 -30.24 10.48
N GLU A 381 -24.20 -31.31 9.84
CA GLU A 381 -24.93 -31.20 8.58
C GLU A 381 -26.16 -30.29 8.73
N ASN A 382 -26.21 -29.27 7.88
CA ASN A 382 -27.28 -28.28 7.82
C ASN A 382 -27.51 -27.91 6.35
N THR A 383 -28.55 -28.49 5.75
CA THR A 383 -28.83 -28.33 4.32
C THR A 383 -29.21 -26.91 3.94
N GLU A 384 -29.89 -26.18 4.84
CA GLU A 384 -30.26 -24.77 4.63
C GLU A 384 -29.03 -23.86 4.62
N GLU A 385 -28.11 -24.08 5.57
CA GLU A 385 -26.83 -23.37 5.59
C GLU A 385 -26.03 -23.65 4.33
N LEU A 386 -25.87 -24.91 3.94
CA LEU A 386 -25.15 -25.26 2.71
C LEU A 386 -25.74 -24.59 1.47
N ALA A 387 -27.08 -24.56 1.35
CA ALA A 387 -27.76 -23.89 0.25
C ALA A 387 -27.49 -22.36 0.25
N ARG A 388 -27.50 -21.72 1.42
CA ARG A 388 -27.13 -20.29 1.56
C ARG A 388 -25.67 -20.05 1.18
N LEU A 389 -24.75 -20.90 1.63
CA LEU A 389 -23.32 -20.78 1.31
C LEU A 389 -23.07 -20.93 -0.19
N ARG A 390 -23.68 -21.93 -0.85
CA ARG A 390 -23.59 -22.08 -2.31
C ARG A 390 -24.10 -20.86 -3.06
N LYS A 391 -25.21 -20.27 -2.60
CA LYS A 391 -25.72 -19.02 -3.19
C LYS A 391 -24.75 -17.86 -3.00
N ALA A 392 -24.19 -17.70 -1.80
CA ALA A 392 -23.19 -16.68 -1.53
C ALA A 392 -21.93 -16.84 -2.40
N ILE A 393 -21.39 -18.06 -2.51
CA ILE A 393 -20.21 -18.36 -3.33
C ILE A 393 -20.48 -18.07 -4.80
N ALA A 394 -21.69 -18.34 -5.29
CA ALA A 394 -22.06 -18.04 -6.67
C ALA A 394 -21.94 -16.55 -6.98
N GLU A 395 -22.13 -15.65 -6.01
CA GLU A 395 -22.08 -14.19 -6.19
C GLU A 395 -20.65 -13.60 -6.09
N LEU A 396 -19.65 -14.41 -5.71
CA LEU A 396 -18.26 -13.99 -5.48
C LEU A 396 -17.35 -14.25 -6.71
N PRO A 397 -16.21 -13.54 -6.85
CA PRO A 397 -15.70 -12.45 -5.98
C PRO A 397 -16.60 -11.21 -6.04
N ALA A 398 -16.66 -10.41 -4.96
CA ALA A 398 -17.46 -9.19 -4.95
C ALA A 398 -16.68 -7.99 -4.42
N VAL A 399 -16.79 -6.85 -5.09
CA VAL A 399 -16.22 -5.57 -4.62
C VAL A 399 -17.25 -4.82 -3.81
N GLU A 400 -16.93 -4.53 -2.56
CA GLU A 400 -17.80 -3.84 -1.63
C GLU A 400 -17.25 -2.47 -1.25
N LEU A 401 -18.14 -1.49 -1.16
CA LEU A 401 -17.80 -0.11 -0.84
C LEU A 401 -18.40 0.28 0.51
N VAL A 402 -17.57 0.76 1.43
CA VAL A 402 -17.99 1.21 2.76
C VAL A 402 -17.51 2.64 3.03
N GLN A 403 -18.19 3.30 3.98
CA GLN A 403 -17.74 4.56 4.58
C GLN A 403 -17.07 4.26 5.93
N PRO A 404 -15.72 4.30 5.98
CA PRO A 404 -14.98 3.98 7.20
C PRO A 404 -15.45 4.81 8.39
N GLY A 405 -15.71 4.16 9.52
CA GLY A 405 -16.08 4.82 10.77
C GLY A 405 -17.53 5.32 10.88
N ILE A 406 -18.35 5.19 9.83
CA ILE A 406 -19.78 5.57 9.84
C ILE A 406 -20.67 4.33 9.73
N ARG A 407 -20.37 3.44 8.77
CA ARG A 407 -21.16 2.24 8.48
C ARG A 407 -20.27 1.03 8.29
N THR A 408 -20.67 -0.09 8.88
CA THR A 408 -20.04 -1.41 8.66
C THR A 408 -20.65 -2.13 7.47
N ARG A 409 -21.92 -1.87 7.14
CA ARG A 409 -22.57 -2.47 5.97
C ARG A 409 -22.16 -1.79 4.66
N PRO A 410 -21.97 -2.55 3.57
CA PRO A 410 -21.62 -2.00 2.27
C PRO A 410 -22.74 -1.10 1.74
N LEU A 411 -22.34 0.03 1.17
CA LEU A 411 -23.21 0.95 0.45
C LEU A 411 -23.57 0.42 -0.93
N ILE A 412 -22.59 -0.22 -1.58
CA ILE A 412 -22.67 -0.78 -2.92
C ILE A 412 -21.87 -2.09 -2.90
N SER A 413 -22.38 -3.10 -3.62
CA SER A 413 -21.67 -4.33 -3.91
C SER A 413 -21.70 -4.58 -5.43
N ILE A 414 -20.54 -4.89 -5.99
CA ILE A 414 -20.36 -5.24 -7.41
C ILE A 414 -19.99 -6.72 -7.45
N LEU A 415 -20.95 -7.56 -7.87
CA LEU A 415 -20.80 -9.00 -7.91
C LEU A 415 -19.92 -9.45 -9.08
N HIS A 416 -19.28 -10.60 -8.93
CA HIS A 416 -18.33 -11.20 -9.88
C HIS A 416 -17.19 -10.28 -10.30
N ALA A 417 -16.72 -9.43 -9.38
CA ALA A 417 -15.70 -8.43 -9.64
C ALA A 417 -14.55 -8.46 -8.62
N GLU A 418 -13.36 -8.15 -9.10
CA GLU A 418 -12.15 -7.97 -8.28
C GLU A 418 -11.66 -6.53 -8.36
N LEU A 419 -11.26 -5.95 -7.23
CA LEU A 419 -10.86 -4.55 -7.13
C LEU A 419 -9.43 -4.36 -7.65
N VAL A 420 -9.24 -3.41 -8.56
CA VAL A 420 -7.90 -2.93 -8.97
C VAL A 420 -7.53 -1.66 -8.20
N GLY A 421 -8.48 -0.75 -8.01
CA GLY A 421 -8.27 0.47 -7.23
C GLY A 421 -9.23 1.60 -7.60
N TRP A 422 -8.98 2.77 -7.02
CA TRP A 422 -9.78 3.98 -7.27
C TRP A 422 -9.14 4.82 -8.38
N LEU A 423 -9.91 5.25 -9.37
CA LEU A 423 -9.46 6.24 -10.35
C LEU A 423 -9.45 7.63 -9.70
N ASN A 424 -10.57 7.99 -9.09
CA ASN A 424 -10.80 9.25 -8.37
C ASN A 424 -11.78 9.00 -7.21
N ASP A 425 -12.34 10.05 -6.61
CA ASP A 425 -13.26 9.94 -5.46
C ASP A 425 -14.61 9.27 -5.79
N ARG A 426 -14.91 9.04 -7.07
CA ARG A 426 -16.21 8.53 -7.56
C ARG A 426 -16.10 7.28 -8.42
N GLU A 427 -14.99 7.10 -9.11
CA GLU A 427 -14.82 6.02 -10.06
C GLU A 427 -13.83 4.98 -9.53
N ILE A 428 -14.25 3.71 -9.56
CA ILE A 428 -13.40 2.56 -9.26
C ILE A 428 -13.13 1.74 -10.52
N LEU A 429 -11.94 1.16 -10.57
CA LEU A 429 -11.52 0.22 -11.59
C LEU A 429 -11.58 -1.20 -11.01
N VAL A 430 -12.28 -2.08 -11.71
CA VAL A 430 -12.45 -3.49 -11.31
C VAL A 430 -12.16 -4.40 -12.50
N VAL A 431 -11.83 -5.64 -12.20
CA VAL A 431 -11.84 -6.75 -13.16
C VAL A 431 -13.18 -7.47 -13.05
N GLN A 432 -13.88 -7.64 -14.16
CA GLN A 432 -15.09 -8.44 -14.25
C GLN A 432 -15.13 -9.14 -15.60
N ASP A 433 -15.48 -10.43 -15.62
CA ASP A 433 -15.48 -11.25 -16.84
C ASP A 433 -14.15 -11.20 -17.61
N ARG A 434 -13.02 -11.19 -16.86
CA ARG A 434 -11.65 -11.06 -17.39
C ARG A 434 -11.40 -9.77 -18.21
N ARG A 435 -12.16 -8.71 -17.93
CA ARG A 435 -12.03 -7.39 -18.54
C ARG A 435 -11.96 -6.31 -17.48
N LEU A 436 -11.24 -5.23 -17.79
CA LEU A 436 -11.29 -4.04 -16.96
C LEU A 436 -12.59 -3.26 -17.21
N ALA A 437 -13.23 -2.83 -16.14
CA ALA A 437 -14.43 -2.01 -16.17
C ALA A 437 -14.35 -0.89 -15.13
N VAL A 438 -14.89 0.27 -15.48
CA VAL A 438 -15.01 1.43 -14.58
C VAL A 438 -16.44 1.53 -14.07
N TYR A 439 -16.60 1.73 -12.77
CA TYR A 439 -17.87 1.96 -12.12
C TYR A 439 -17.91 3.33 -11.45
N ASP A 440 -18.93 4.13 -11.78
CA ASP A 440 -19.30 5.32 -11.02
C ASP A 440 -20.20 4.95 -9.85
N ILE A 441 -19.73 5.23 -8.63
CA ILE A 441 -20.41 4.88 -7.38
C ILE A 441 -21.66 5.74 -7.11
N GLN A 442 -21.87 6.86 -7.82
CA GLN A 442 -23.04 7.72 -7.63
C GLN A 442 -24.18 7.43 -8.62
N GLY A 443 -23.88 6.79 -9.75
CA GLY A 443 -24.83 6.66 -10.86
C GLY A 443 -25.00 5.27 -11.45
N VAL A 444 -24.34 4.24 -10.89
CA VAL A 444 -24.32 2.86 -11.43
C VAL A 444 -23.96 2.83 -12.92
N LYS A 445 -23.19 3.82 -13.40
CA LYS A 445 -22.76 3.86 -14.78
C LYS A 445 -21.52 3.00 -14.91
N ARG A 446 -21.63 1.92 -15.68
CA ARG A 446 -20.52 1.04 -16.05
C ARG A 446 -19.94 1.52 -17.38
N ARG A 447 -18.63 1.69 -17.45
CA ARG A 447 -17.87 1.84 -18.69
C ARG A 447 -16.94 0.65 -18.83
N GLU A 448 -17.31 -0.27 -19.72
CA GLU A 448 -16.46 -1.42 -20.05
C GLU A 448 -15.29 -0.97 -20.93
N THR A 449 -14.14 -1.64 -20.75
CA THR A 449 -12.97 -1.47 -21.59
C THR A 449 -12.74 -2.71 -22.44
N THR A 450 -11.94 -2.58 -23.50
CA THR A 450 -11.51 -3.73 -24.31
C THR A 450 -10.30 -4.45 -23.73
N ILE A 451 -9.76 -4.01 -22.58
CA ILE A 451 -8.54 -4.54 -21.99
C ILE A 451 -8.85 -5.85 -21.28
N LEU A 452 -8.21 -6.92 -21.73
CA LEU A 452 -8.31 -8.26 -21.13
C LEU A 452 -7.30 -8.39 -19.99
N VAL A 453 -7.69 -9.04 -18.92
CA VAL A 453 -6.86 -9.29 -17.73
C VAL A 453 -7.26 -10.62 -17.12
N ARG A 454 -6.30 -11.37 -16.57
CA ARG A 454 -6.62 -12.69 -15.98
C ARG A 454 -7.29 -12.51 -14.63
N THR A 455 -6.72 -11.65 -13.79
CA THR A 455 -7.20 -11.28 -12.46
C THR A 455 -6.86 -9.82 -12.16
N ALA A 456 -7.34 -9.28 -11.04
CA ALA A 456 -6.95 -7.94 -10.60
C ALA A 456 -5.46 -7.82 -10.26
N ALA A 457 -4.78 -8.92 -9.90
CA ALA A 457 -3.35 -8.92 -9.60
C ALA A 457 -2.46 -8.58 -10.81
N ASP A 458 -2.99 -8.68 -12.02
CA ASP A 458 -2.28 -8.33 -13.26
C ASP A 458 -2.41 -6.85 -13.65
N ALA A 459 -3.23 -6.07 -12.94
CA ALA A 459 -3.48 -4.66 -13.21
C ALA A 459 -2.96 -3.79 -12.07
N PHE A 460 -2.11 -2.83 -12.41
CA PHE A 460 -1.44 -1.93 -11.46
C PHE A 460 -1.85 -0.50 -11.75
N LEU A 461 -2.66 0.07 -10.85
CA LEU A 461 -3.06 1.47 -10.88
C LEU A 461 -2.16 2.26 -9.92
N ARG A 462 -1.37 3.21 -10.42
CA ARG A 462 -0.32 3.92 -9.64
C ARG A 462 -0.33 5.42 -9.83
#